data_AF-A0A519GVF3-F1
#
_entry.id   AF-A0A519GVF3-F1
#
_cell.length_a   1.000
_cell.length_b   1.000
_cell.length_c   1.000
_cell.angle_alpha   90.00
_cell.angle_beta   90.00
_cell.angle_gamma   90.00
#
_symmetry.space_group_name_H-M   'P 1'
#
loop_
_entity.id
_entity.type
_entity.pdbx_description
1 polymer ?
#
loop_
_entity_poly.entity_id
_entity_poly.type
_entity_poly.pdbx_seq_one_letter_code
_entity_poly.pdbx_strand_id
1 'polypeptide(L)'
;MNVDLAAYAHHLDPDDLCKLFHHGHWIPVLRGITQAYVERHYPGWSWNTLTAVLEDVGVAHRLGTRNMHPHFVPDRFVESVHLNSPDDLCIVWIDGSVTVR
;
A
#
# COMPACT_ATOMS: atom_id res chain seq x y z
N MET A 1 -4.73 -18.98 12.23
CA MET A 1 -3.65 -19.37 11.30
C MET A 1 -2.39 -18.65 11.78
N ASN A 2 -1.26 -19.33 11.95
CA ASN A 2 -0.02 -18.67 12.38
C ASN A 2 0.73 -18.25 11.11
N VAL A 3 0.69 -16.97 10.76
CA VAL A 3 1.38 -16.43 9.58
C VAL A 3 2.76 -15.98 10.01
N ASP A 4 3.81 -16.46 9.35
CA ASP A 4 5.17 -15.98 9.58
C ASP A 4 5.36 -14.64 8.86
N LEU A 5 5.09 -13.55 9.59
CA LEU A 5 5.20 -12.19 9.04
C LEU A 5 6.64 -11.85 8.63
N ALA A 6 7.66 -12.49 9.22
CA ALA A 6 9.06 -12.22 8.91
C ALA A 6 9.47 -12.76 7.52
N ALA A 7 8.64 -13.59 6.89
CA ALA A 7 8.88 -14.09 5.54
C ALA A 7 8.52 -13.07 4.44
N TYR A 8 7.92 -11.93 4.79
CA TYR A 8 7.59 -10.87 3.85
C TYR A 8 8.73 -9.86 3.69
N ALA A 9 8.94 -9.36 2.48
CA ALA A 9 10.02 -8.43 2.15
C ALA A 9 9.74 -6.99 2.59
N HIS A 10 8.47 -6.60 2.60
CA HIS A 10 8.03 -5.26 2.98
C HIS A 10 6.99 -5.32 4.09
N HIS A 11 7.10 -4.40 5.04
CA HIS A 11 6.18 -4.23 6.15
C HIS A 11 5.78 -2.75 6.17
N LEU A 12 4.49 -2.47 6.13
CA LEU A 12 3.94 -1.13 6.15
C LEU A 12 2.98 -1.03 7.33
N ASP A 13 3.24 -0.07 8.20
CA ASP A 13 2.28 0.37 9.21
C ASP A 13 1.35 1.48 8.62
N PRO A 14 0.36 1.97 9.38
CA PRO A 14 -0.56 3.00 8.88
C PRO A 14 0.14 4.31 8.51
N ASP A 15 1.25 4.66 9.18
CA ASP A 15 2.02 5.87 8.88
C ASP A 15 2.79 5.71 7.56
N ASP A 16 3.33 4.52 7.30
CA ASP A 16 3.98 4.19 6.04
C ASP A 16 2.99 4.18 4.87
N LEU A 17 1.76 3.67 5.07
CA LEU A 17 0.69 3.77 4.09
C LEU A 17 0.30 5.23 3.83
N CYS A 18 0.20 6.06 4.86
CA CYS A 18 -0.05 7.50 4.70
C CYS A 18 1.04 8.19 3.89
N LYS A 19 2.32 7.91 4.18
CA LYS A 19 3.47 8.44 3.42
C LYS A 19 3.42 7.98 1.97
N LEU A 20 3.18 6.69 1.73
CA LEU A 20 3.04 6.12 0.39
C LEU A 20 1.96 6.86 -0.40
N PHE A 21 0.75 6.99 0.15
CA PHE A 21 -0.35 7.66 -0.56
C PHE A 21 -0.15 9.16 -0.72
N HIS A 22 0.66 9.79 0.13
CA HIS A 22 1.08 11.18 -0.07
C HIS A 22 1.91 11.36 -1.36
N HIS A 23 2.66 10.34 -1.78
CA HIS A 23 3.35 10.37 -3.07
C HIS A 23 2.41 10.19 -4.27
N GLY A 24 1.14 9.85 -4.06
CA GLY A 24 0.12 9.74 -5.12
C GLY A 24 -0.38 11.08 -5.67
N HIS A 25 0.11 12.21 -5.18
CA HIS A 25 -0.26 13.53 -5.68
C HIS A 25 0.08 13.68 -7.17
N TRP A 26 -0.80 14.30 -7.97
CA TRP A 26 -0.62 14.44 -9.41
C TRP A 26 0.71 15.11 -9.81
N ILE A 27 1.15 16.16 -9.09
CA ILE A 27 2.46 16.81 -9.29
C ILE A 27 3.65 15.81 -9.21
N PRO A 28 3.90 15.08 -8.10
CA PRO A 28 4.88 14.01 -8.04
C PRO A 28 4.75 12.95 -9.13
N VAL A 29 3.52 12.52 -9.44
CA VAL A 29 3.26 11.49 -10.46
C VAL A 29 3.72 11.98 -11.84
N LEU A 30 3.31 13.18 -12.25
CA LEU A 30 3.70 13.77 -13.55
C LEU A 30 5.21 14.02 -13.67
N ARG A 31 5.91 14.15 -12.54
CA ARG A 31 7.37 14.34 -12.49
C ARG A 31 8.15 13.02 -12.35
N GLY A 32 7.47 11.87 -12.33
CA GLY A 32 8.10 10.55 -12.12
C GLY A 32 8.62 10.32 -10.70
N ILE A 33 8.38 11.25 -9.77
CA ILE A 33 8.88 11.17 -8.39
C ILE A 33 8.21 10.01 -7.65
N THR A 34 6.92 9.80 -7.89
CA THR A 34 6.15 8.71 -7.29
C THR A 34 6.72 7.34 -7.67
N GLN A 35 7.02 7.14 -8.96
CA GLN A 35 7.59 5.89 -9.43
C GLN A 35 9.01 5.69 -8.88
N ALA A 36 9.84 6.73 -8.89
CA ALA A 36 11.18 6.67 -8.30
C ALA A 36 11.15 6.37 -6.79
N TYR A 37 10.16 6.91 -6.06
CA TYR A 37 9.93 6.57 -4.67
C TYR A 37 9.59 5.09 -4.50
N VAL A 38 8.64 4.57 -5.28
CA VAL A 38 8.25 3.16 -5.20
C VAL A 38 9.41 2.23 -5.53
N GLU A 39 10.14 2.47 -6.63
CA GLU A 39 11.28 1.63 -7.01
C GLU A 39 12.40 1.59 -5.95
N ARG A 40 12.59 2.70 -5.25
CA ARG A 40 13.58 2.80 -4.18
C ARG A 40 13.17 2.07 -2.91
N HIS A 41 11.89 2.17 -2.53
CA HIS A 41 11.39 1.68 -1.24
C HIS A 41 10.76 0.28 -1.32
N TYR A 42 10.27 -0.10 -2.49
CA TYR A 42 9.61 -1.36 -2.79
C TYR A 42 10.16 -1.94 -4.10
N PRO A 43 11.43 -2.42 -4.13
CA PRO A 43 12.05 -2.92 -5.34
C PRO A 43 11.21 -4.04 -5.99
N GLY A 44 11.02 -3.95 -7.31
CA GLY A 44 10.17 -4.88 -8.06
C GLY A 44 8.70 -4.48 -8.13
N TRP A 45 8.28 -3.44 -7.41
CA TRP A 45 6.93 -2.88 -7.50
C TRP A 45 6.87 -1.66 -8.43
N SER A 46 5.70 -1.47 -9.04
CA SER A 46 5.31 -0.21 -9.67
C SER A 46 4.25 0.48 -8.83
N TRP A 47 4.15 1.81 -8.93
CA TRP A 47 3.08 2.56 -8.25
C TRP A 47 1.69 2.03 -8.60
N ASN A 48 1.45 1.73 -9.88
CA ASN A 48 0.16 1.26 -10.36
C ASN A 48 -0.18 -0.13 -9.81
N THR A 49 0.79 -1.05 -9.82
CA THR A 49 0.60 -2.41 -9.28
C THR A 49 0.35 -2.35 -7.77
N LEU A 50 1.16 -1.59 -7.03
CA LEU A 50 1.05 -1.47 -5.58
C LEU A 50 -0.32 -0.90 -5.17
N THR A 51 -0.71 0.23 -5.77
CA THR A 51 -2.02 0.85 -5.45
C THR A 51 -3.21 0.00 -5.88
N ALA A 52 -3.13 -0.69 -7.03
CA ALA A 52 -4.20 -1.59 -7.46
C ALA A 52 -4.38 -2.77 -6.50
N VAL A 53 -3.28 -3.40 -6.06
CA VAL A 53 -3.34 -4.51 -5.09
C VAL A 53 -3.91 -4.04 -3.76
N LEU A 54 -3.45 -2.89 -3.24
CA LEU A 54 -3.93 -2.36 -1.96
C LEU A 54 -5.41 -1.94 -2.03
N GLU A 55 -5.88 -1.44 -3.17
CA GLU A 55 -7.31 -1.12 -3.40
C GLU A 55 -8.16 -2.40 -3.47
N ASP A 56 -7.71 -3.41 -4.20
CA ASP A 56 -8.42 -4.68 -4.40
C ASP A 56 -8.62 -5.46 -3.08
N VAL A 57 -7.64 -5.42 -2.18
CA VAL A 57 -7.72 -6.07 -0.86
C VAL A 57 -8.34 -5.18 0.23
N GLY A 58 -8.83 -4.00 -0.13
CA GLY A 58 -9.55 -3.09 0.78
C GLY A 58 -8.67 -2.30 1.75
N VAL A 59 -7.35 -2.29 1.56
CA VAL A 59 -6.41 -1.46 2.35
C VAL A 59 -6.44 0.00 1.90
N ALA A 60 -6.59 0.26 0.59
CA ALA A 60 -6.56 1.61 0.03
C ALA A 60 -7.94 2.02 -0.48
N HIS A 61 -8.44 3.16 -0.01
CA HIS A 61 -9.71 3.71 -0.45
C HIS A 61 -9.50 4.92 -1.34
N ARG A 62 -9.97 4.85 -2.58
CA ARG A 62 -9.88 5.96 -3.53
C ARG A 62 -10.77 7.12 -3.10
N LEU A 63 -10.19 8.31 -3.04
CA LEU A 63 -10.93 9.54 -2.76
C LEU A 63 -11.21 10.33 -4.04
N GLY A 64 -12.48 10.45 -4.38
CA GLY A 64 -12.96 11.38 -5.41
C GLY A 64 -12.35 11.19 -6.79
N THR A 65 -12.05 12.31 -7.47
CA THR A 65 -11.49 12.31 -8.83
C THR A 65 -9.96 12.29 -8.81
N ARG A 66 -9.32 11.93 -9.93
CA ARG A 66 -7.85 11.82 -10.08
C ARG A 66 -7.05 13.07 -9.70
N ASN A 67 -7.68 14.23 -9.58
CA ASN A 67 -7.02 15.49 -9.23
C ASN A 67 -7.07 15.80 -7.72
N MET A 68 -7.75 14.97 -6.93
CA MET A 68 -7.85 15.12 -5.47
C MET A 68 -6.61 14.52 -4.79
N HIS A 69 -6.16 15.16 -3.70
CA HIS A 69 -5.05 14.67 -2.88
C HIS A 69 -5.43 14.61 -1.39
N PRO A 70 -5.13 13.50 -0.68
CA PRO A 70 -4.59 12.26 -1.22
C PRO A 70 -5.62 11.51 -2.08
N HIS A 71 -5.14 10.90 -3.17
CA HIS A 71 -6.01 10.13 -4.08
C HIS A 71 -6.43 8.79 -3.46
N PHE A 72 -5.68 8.32 -2.47
CA PHE A 72 -5.98 7.15 -1.66
C PHE A 72 -5.81 7.48 -0.18
N VAL A 73 -6.61 6.86 0.68
CA VAL A 73 -6.39 6.83 2.13
C VAL A 73 -6.34 5.39 2.62
N PRO A 74 -5.53 5.09 3.65
CA PRO A 74 -5.55 3.76 4.23
C PRO A 74 -6.88 3.50 4.94
N ASP A 75 -7.33 2.24 4.92
CA ASP A 75 -8.43 1.81 5.76
C ASP A 75 -8.04 1.98 7.24
N ARG A 76 -8.95 2.56 8.02
CA ARG A 76 -8.75 2.84 9.45
C ARG A 76 -8.61 1.59 10.32
N PHE A 77 -8.95 0.42 9.79
CA PHE A 77 -8.91 -0.85 10.48
C PHE A 77 -7.68 -1.69 10.12
N VAL A 78 -6.81 -1.20 9.23
CA VAL A 78 -5.53 -1.85 8.94
C VAL A 78 -4.56 -1.55 10.08
N GLU A 79 -3.99 -2.61 10.66
CA GLU A 79 -2.89 -2.53 11.61
C GLU A 79 -1.54 -2.58 10.89
N SER A 80 -1.36 -3.53 9.96
CA SER A 80 -0.17 -3.62 9.14
C SER A 80 -0.41 -4.37 7.83
N VAL A 81 0.44 -4.09 6.85
CA VAL A 81 0.45 -4.77 5.54
C VAL A 81 1.84 -5.31 5.27
N HIS A 82 1.89 -6.55 4.80
CA HIS A 82 3.09 -7.30 4.53
C HIS A 82 3.08 -7.75 3.07
N LEU A 83 4.14 -7.45 2.31
CA LEU A 83 4.17 -7.65 0.86
C LEU A 83 5.43 -8.40 0.44
N ASN A 84 5.25 -9.40 -0.41
CA ASN A 84 6.31 -10.01 -1.23
C ASN A 84 6.06 -9.75 -2.71
N SER A 85 4.81 -10.00 -3.14
CA SER A 85 4.40 -9.84 -4.54
C SER A 85 2.90 -9.48 -4.61
N PRO A 86 2.36 -9.16 -5.80
CA PRO A 86 0.92 -8.93 -5.97
C PRO A 86 0.03 -10.09 -5.52
N ASP A 87 0.56 -11.31 -5.57
CA ASP A 87 -0.13 -12.57 -5.23
C ASP A 87 0.42 -13.19 -3.93
N ASP A 88 1.25 -12.47 -3.17
CA ASP A 88 1.78 -12.93 -1.89
C ASP A 88 1.84 -11.75 -0.91
N LEU A 89 0.76 -11.60 -0.14
CA LEU A 89 0.59 -10.54 0.85
C LEU A 89 -0.21 -10.99 2.06
N CYS A 90 0.02 -10.31 3.18
CA CYS A 90 -0.72 -10.49 4.42
C CYS A 90 -1.12 -9.12 5.00
N ILE A 91 -2.37 -9.03 5.44
CA ILE A 91 -2.94 -7.84 6.09
C ILE A 91 -3.32 -8.26 7.50
N VAL A 92 -2.83 -7.51 8.48
CA VAL A 92 -3.26 -7.62 9.87
C VAL A 92 -4.23 -6.48 10.13
N TRP A 93 -5.43 -6.82 10.61
CA TRP A 93 -6.46 -5.87 10.97
C TRP A 93 -6.41 -5.58 12.47
N ILE A 94 -6.86 -4.41 12.91
CA ILE A 94 -6.79 -3.97 14.31
C ILE A 94 -7.57 -4.88 15.29
N ASP A 95 -8.49 -5.71 14.78
CA ASP A 95 -9.22 -6.70 15.58
C ASP A 95 -8.47 -8.03 15.73
N GLY A 96 -7.24 -8.10 15.19
CA GLY A 96 -6.38 -9.28 15.18
C GLY A 96 -6.74 -10.30 14.09
N SER A 97 -7.75 -10.04 13.26
CA SER A 97 -8.01 -10.88 12.09
C SER A 97 -6.92 -10.68 11.03
N VAL A 98 -6.76 -11.69 10.17
CA VAL A 98 -5.72 -11.70 9.15
C VAL A 98 -6.31 -12.08 7.81
N THR A 99 -5.97 -11.30 6.78
CA THR A 99 -6.27 -11.62 5.38
C THR A 99 -4.97 -11.95 4.67
N VAL A 100 -4.92 -13.12 4.03
CA VAL A 100 -3.80 -13.53 3.17
C VAL A 100 -4.28 -13.70 1.74
N ARG A 101 -3.43 -13.37 0.78
CA ARG A 101 -3.60 -13.69 -0.63
C ARG A 101 -2.39 -14.49 -1.09
#